data_AF-A0A316UNN2-F1
#
_entry.id   AF-A0A316UNN2-F1
#
_cell.length_a   1.000
_cell.length_b   1.000
_cell.length_c   1.000
_cell.angle_alpha   90.00
_cell.angle_beta   90.00
_cell.angle_gamma   90.00
#
_symmetry.space_group_name_H-M   'P 1'
#
loop_
_entity.id
_entity.type
_entity.pdbx_description
1 polymer ?
#
loop_
_entity_poly.entity_id
_entity_poly.type
_entity_poly.pdbx_seq_one_letter_code
_entity_poly.pdbx_strand_id
1 'polypeptide(L)'
;MGNAFAGPSRTSLSPTKLPPTKPAPRAALAPTASNPSVFDLAAPAEGRLGLKQYGILPPSRPRPGQQRPCLPSEIAAILRNPTEAGRYAFRLADSGEAFGIRHALAELHRRGAMHVDEAWVRNHWVLILWKLAAYVQAQAYNAGWSVSVEEACEKWWNFETALKQLLYRYEREVNLAQRSVLKRVHEHDSSSALPMVLLVMAIRSPQEGEASRGPTLDLTDGWYRIIAQLDEPLSRAVGRGKIRAGQKLALQGARL
;
A
#
# COMPACT_ATOMS: atom_id res chain seq x y z
N MET A 1 43.00 -4.49 -73.18
CA MET A 1 41.95 -5.53 -73.15
C MET A 1 41.57 -5.73 -71.69
N GLY A 2 40.51 -5.04 -71.25
CA GLY A 2 39.98 -5.18 -69.90
C GLY A 2 38.98 -6.33 -69.84
N ASN A 3 38.95 -7.05 -68.73
CA ASN A 3 37.71 -7.66 -68.27
C ASN A 3 37.69 -7.70 -66.74
N ALA A 4 36.65 -7.07 -66.23
CA ALA A 4 36.37 -6.83 -64.83
C ALA A 4 35.81 -8.09 -64.17
N PHE A 5 36.21 -8.32 -62.92
CA PHE A 5 35.59 -9.30 -62.03
C PHE A 5 34.17 -8.82 -61.67
N ALA A 6 33.17 -9.50 -62.22
CA ALA A 6 31.76 -9.32 -61.87
C ALA A 6 31.43 -10.14 -60.61
N GLY A 7 31.10 -9.44 -59.52
CA GLY A 7 30.54 -10.08 -58.31
C GLY A 7 29.10 -10.54 -58.53
N PRO A 8 28.63 -11.56 -57.80
CA PRO A 8 27.28 -12.08 -57.95
C PRO A 8 26.22 -11.08 -57.48
N SER A 9 25.25 -10.87 -58.36
CA SER A 9 24.12 -9.94 -58.27
C SER A 9 23.25 -10.17 -57.03
N ARG A 10 23.07 -9.12 -56.22
CA ARG A 10 22.01 -9.06 -55.19
C ARG A 10 20.65 -8.96 -55.88
N THR A 11 19.86 -10.03 -55.81
CA THR A 11 18.45 -10.01 -56.20
C THR A 11 17.65 -9.27 -55.12
N SER A 12 17.22 -8.05 -55.44
CA SER A 12 16.27 -7.27 -54.65
C SER A 12 14.88 -7.91 -54.75
N LEU A 13 14.47 -8.66 -53.73
CA LEU A 13 13.06 -9.04 -53.56
C LEU A 13 12.30 -7.83 -53.00
N SER A 14 11.39 -7.29 -53.80
CA SER A 14 10.44 -6.26 -53.40
C SER A 14 9.48 -6.83 -52.34
N PRO A 15 9.17 -6.09 -51.25
CA PRO A 15 8.24 -6.57 -50.24
C PRO A 15 6.81 -6.54 -50.78
N THR A 16 6.22 -7.72 -50.96
CA THR A 16 4.79 -7.88 -51.23
C THR A 16 4.01 -7.41 -50.01
N LYS A 17 3.24 -6.32 -50.14
CA LYS A 17 2.31 -5.87 -49.09
C LYS A 17 1.22 -6.93 -48.89
N LEU A 18 1.27 -7.65 -47.77
CA LEU A 18 0.14 -8.45 -47.28
C LEU A 18 -1.02 -7.52 -46.90
N PRO A 19 -2.27 -7.85 -47.28
CA PRO A 19 -3.44 -7.09 -46.85
C PRO A 19 -3.63 -7.20 -45.33
N PRO A 20 -4.16 -6.15 -44.67
CA PRO A 20 -4.39 -6.19 -43.23
C PRO A 20 -5.50 -7.19 -42.88
N THR A 21 -5.12 -8.34 -42.32
CA THR A 21 -6.06 -9.25 -41.67
C THR A 21 -6.53 -8.61 -40.37
N LYS A 22 -7.79 -8.18 -40.31
CA LYS A 22 -8.43 -7.82 -39.04
C LYS A 22 -8.36 -9.03 -38.10
N PRO A 23 -7.83 -8.90 -36.87
CA PRO A 23 -7.91 -9.99 -35.90
C PRO A 23 -9.39 -10.26 -35.61
N ALA A 24 -9.78 -11.53 -35.68
CA ALA A 24 -11.10 -11.96 -35.26
C ALA A 24 -11.34 -11.54 -33.80
N PRO A 25 -12.56 -11.09 -33.43
CA PRO A 25 -12.86 -10.76 -32.05
C PRO A 25 -12.66 -12.03 -31.22
N ARG A 26 -11.68 -11.97 -30.30
CA ARG A 26 -11.48 -13.00 -29.29
C ARG A 26 -12.77 -13.10 -28.50
N ALA A 27 -13.50 -14.21 -28.67
CA ALA A 27 -14.71 -14.48 -27.89
C ALA A 27 -14.35 -14.32 -26.40
N ALA A 28 -15.02 -13.38 -25.74
CA ALA A 28 -14.89 -13.22 -24.30
C ALA A 28 -15.39 -14.52 -23.67
N LEU A 29 -14.51 -15.22 -22.96
CA LEU A 29 -14.90 -16.30 -22.06
C LEU A 29 -15.99 -15.73 -21.14
N ALA A 30 -17.14 -16.40 -21.10
CA ALA A 30 -18.20 -16.05 -20.17
C ALA A 30 -17.60 -15.97 -18.75
N PRO A 31 -17.94 -14.94 -17.95
CA PRO A 31 -17.38 -14.80 -16.62
C PRO A 31 -17.73 -16.04 -15.81
N THR A 32 -16.71 -16.83 -15.48
CA THR A 32 -16.75 -17.82 -14.41
C THR A 32 -17.29 -17.15 -13.16
N ALA A 33 -18.25 -17.79 -12.49
CA ALA A 33 -19.00 -17.29 -11.34
C ALA A 33 -18.19 -16.26 -10.53
N SER A 34 -18.51 -14.98 -10.69
CA SER A 34 -17.88 -13.93 -9.90
C SER A 34 -18.17 -14.22 -8.45
N ASN A 35 -17.13 -14.28 -7.61
CA ASN A 35 -17.30 -14.32 -6.16
C ASN A 35 -18.38 -13.28 -5.75
N PRO A 36 -19.25 -13.62 -4.78
CA PRO A 36 -20.23 -12.65 -4.31
C PRO A 36 -19.49 -11.37 -3.86
N SER A 37 -20.00 -10.22 -4.28
CA SER A 37 -19.42 -8.94 -3.86
C SER A 37 -19.57 -8.80 -2.35
N VAL A 38 -18.48 -8.43 -1.67
CA VAL A 38 -18.43 -8.31 -0.21
C VAL A 38 -18.33 -6.87 0.25
N PHE A 39 -18.23 -5.92 -0.69
CA PHE A 39 -18.09 -4.50 -0.40
C PHE A 39 -18.64 -3.64 -1.54
N ASP A 40 -19.47 -2.64 -1.22
CA ASP A 40 -19.95 -1.68 -2.20
C ASP A 40 -18.87 -0.62 -2.52
N LEU A 41 -18.39 -0.64 -3.77
CA LEU A 41 -17.37 0.28 -4.27
C LEU A 41 -17.94 1.57 -4.88
N ALA A 42 -19.27 1.72 -4.91
CA ALA A 42 -19.93 2.92 -5.41
C ALA A 42 -19.41 4.18 -4.68
N ALA A 43 -19.28 5.27 -5.42
CA ALA A 43 -18.99 6.56 -4.81
C ALA A 43 -20.22 7.03 -4.01
N PRO A 44 -20.03 7.68 -2.85
CA PRO A 44 -21.13 8.33 -2.14
C PRO A 44 -21.85 9.33 -3.05
N ALA A 45 -23.16 9.50 -2.87
CA ALA A 45 -23.97 10.45 -3.63
C ALA A 45 -23.46 11.90 -3.51
N GLU A 46 -22.90 12.25 -2.36
CA GLU A 46 -22.30 13.56 -2.05
C GLU A 46 -20.92 13.77 -2.70
N GLY A 47 -20.38 12.75 -3.38
CA GLY A 47 -19.06 12.78 -3.99
C GLY A 47 -17.92 12.37 -3.05
N ARG A 48 -16.70 12.32 -3.58
CA ARG A 48 -15.50 11.96 -2.82
C ARG A 48 -14.81 13.21 -2.28
N LEU A 49 -14.47 13.19 -1.00
CA LEU A 49 -13.71 14.25 -0.35
C LEU A 49 -12.22 13.93 -0.34
N GLY A 50 -11.39 14.92 -0.65
CA GLY A 50 -9.96 14.84 -0.41
C GLY A 50 -9.63 14.86 1.09
N LEU A 51 -8.50 14.27 1.49
CA LEU A 51 -8.10 14.18 2.91
C LEU A 51 -8.09 15.55 3.61
N LYS A 52 -7.59 16.59 2.93
CA LYS A 52 -7.60 17.97 3.45
C LYS A 52 -9.03 18.49 3.70
N GLN A 53 -9.95 18.22 2.77
CA GLN A 53 -11.36 18.61 2.90
C GLN A 53 -12.03 17.83 4.03
N TYR A 54 -11.62 16.60 4.27
CA TYR A 54 -12.09 15.75 5.37
C TYR A 54 -11.44 16.09 6.73
N GLY A 55 -10.57 17.09 6.81
CA GLY A 55 -9.88 17.47 8.04
C GLY A 55 -8.71 16.55 8.45
N ILE A 56 -8.29 15.64 7.57
CA ILE A 56 -7.08 14.83 7.78
C ILE A 56 -5.88 15.59 7.22
N LEU A 57 -5.21 16.34 8.10
CA LEU A 57 -4.07 17.19 7.75
C LEU A 57 -2.74 16.55 8.17
N PRO A 58 -1.62 16.89 7.52
CA PRO A 58 -0.30 16.53 8.01
C PRO A 58 -0.09 17.06 9.44
N PRO A 59 0.65 16.34 10.29
CA PRO A 59 0.87 16.75 11.67
C PRO A 59 1.57 18.12 11.72
N SER A 60 0.93 19.07 12.38
CA SER A 60 1.50 20.40 12.60
C SER A 60 2.47 20.41 13.79
N ARG A 61 3.46 21.29 13.77
CA ARG A 61 4.25 21.58 14.98
C ARG A 61 3.29 22.19 16.02
N PRO A 62 3.29 21.69 17.27
CA PRO A 62 2.48 22.29 18.31
C PRO A 62 2.98 23.72 18.55
N ARG A 63 2.07 24.63 18.90
CA ARG A 63 2.47 25.99 19.29
C ARG A 63 3.30 25.92 20.59
N PRO A 64 4.24 26.84 20.82
CA PRO A 64 4.95 26.91 22.09
C PRO A 64 3.96 26.97 23.27
N GLY A 65 4.14 26.12 24.29
CA GLY A 65 3.26 26.03 25.47
C GLY A 65 1.99 25.18 25.28
N GLN A 66 1.71 24.68 24.07
CA GLN A 66 0.53 23.88 23.78
C GLN A 66 0.78 22.39 24.07
N GLN A 67 0.16 21.84 25.12
CA GLN A 67 0.24 20.41 25.45
C GLN A 67 -0.52 19.57 24.40
N ARG A 68 0.10 18.51 23.90
CA ARG A 68 -0.58 17.57 23.00
C ARG A 68 -1.54 16.69 23.80
N PRO A 69 -2.76 16.43 23.29
CA PRO A 69 -3.62 15.42 23.87
C PRO A 69 -2.89 14.09 24.01
N CYS A 70 -3.14 13.35 25.08
CA CYS A 70 -2.59 12.00 25.22
C CYS A 70 -3.37 11.04 24.31
N LEU A 71 -2.67 10.36 23.41
CA LEU A 71 -3.26 9.27 22.65
C LEU A 71 -3.29 8.00 23.50
N PRO A 72 -4.27 7.10 23.27
CA PRO A 72 -4.25 5.75 23.82
C PRO A 72 -2.90 5.06 23.56
N SER A 73 -2.46 4.27 24.54
CA SER A 73 -1.11 3.69 24.57
C SER A 73 -0.78 2.85 23.35
N GLU A 74 -1.77 2.10 22.87
CA GLU A 74 -1.76 1.22 21.70
C GLU A 74 -1.65 2.01 20.40
N ILE A 75 -2.39 3.12 20.26
CA ILE A 75 -2.31 4.03 19.11
C ILE A 75 -0.92 4.65 19.06
N ALA A 76 -0.44 5.15 20.20
CA ALA A 76 0.89 5.73 20.31
C ALA A 76 2.00 4.70 20.01
N ALA A 77 1.84 3.45 20.45
CA ALA A 77 2.78 2.37 20.16
C ALA A 77 2.82 2.04 18.67
N ILE A 78 1.66 1.87 18.02
CA ILE A 78 1.56 1.56 16.59
C ILE A 78 2.08 2.70 15.72
N LEU A 79 1.88 3.96 16.12
CA LEU A 79 2.44 5.11 15.40
C LEU A 79 3.97 5.16 15.47
N ARG A 80 4.57 4.72 16.58
CA ARG A 80 6.03 4.62 16.73
C ARG A 80 6.60 3.42 16.00
N ASN A 81 5.94 2.27 16.13
CA ASN A 81 6.33 1.04 15.49
C ASN A 81 5.10 0.35 14.88
N PRO A 82 4.90 0.48 13.56
CA PRO A 82 3.73 -0.08 12.89
C PRO A 82 3.60 -1.60 13.05
N THR A 83 4.70 -2.34 13.28
CA THR A 83 4.62 -3.79 13.43
C THR A 83 3.89 -4.24 14.70
N GLU A 84 3.76 -3.38 15.71
CA GLU A 84 2.97 -3.66 16.91
C GLU A 84 1.49 -3.94 16.59
N ALA A 85 0.98 -3.37 15.49
CA ALA A 85 -0.38 -3.63 15.02
C ALA A 85 -0.61 -5.13 14.72
N GLY A 86 0.44 -5.89 14.38
CA GLY A 86 0.34 -7.32 14.11
C GLY A 86 0.04 -8.19 15.34
N ARG A 87 0.13 -7.61 16.54
CA ARG A 87 -0.21 -8.23 17.82
C ARG A 87 -1.44 -7.59 18.48
N TYR A 88 -1.93 -6.49 17.92
CA TYR A 88 -3.07 -5.76 18.47
C TYR A 88 -4.39 -6.45 18.15
N ALA A 89 -5.29 -6.45 19.13
CA ALA A 89 -6.68 -6.88 19.02
C ALA A 89 -7.56 -5.88 19.78
N PHE A 90 -8.71 -5.53 19.22
CA PHE A 90 -9.70 -4.73 19.94
C PHE A 90 -10.32 -5.59 21.05
N ARG A 91 -10.67 -4.98 22.18
CA ARG A 91 -11.38 -5.65 23.28
C ARG A 91 -12.64 -4.86 23.61
N LEU A 92 -13.78 -5.54 23.64
CA LEU A 92 -14.98 -4.94 24.25
C LEU A 92 -14.88 -5.08 25.77
N ALA A 93 -15.25 -4.01 26.47
CA ALA A 93 -15.19 -3.94 27.93
C ALA A 93 -16.01 -5.05 28.61
N ASP A 94 -17.09 -5.50 27.96
CA ASP A 94 -18.10 -6.34 28.62
C ASP A 94 -17.95 -7.84 28.34
N SER A 95 -17.32 -8.24 27.24
CA SER A 95 -17.22 -9.66 26.83
C SER A 95 -15.84 -10.28 27.08
N GLY A 96 -14.79 -9.47 27.27
CA GLY A 96 -13.40 -9.93 27.32
C GLY A 96 -12.88 -10.52 25.99
N GLU A 97 -13.71 -10.55 24.95
CA GLU A 97 -13.38 -11.10 23.64
C GLU A 97 -12.38 -10.22 22.90
N ALA A 98 -11.42 -10.86 22.23
CA ALA A 98 -10.35 -10.18 21.49
C ALA A 98 -10.59 -10.27 19.98
N PHE A 99 -10.84 -9.11 19.36
CA PHE A 99 -11.10 -8.96 17.94
C PHE A 99 -9.80 -8.60 17.21
N GLY A 100 -8.98 -9.63 16.97
CA GLY A 100 -7.71 -9.54 16.27
C GLY A 100 -7.73 -10.18 14.88
N ILE A 101 -6.54 -10.49 14.34
CA ILE A 101 -6.34 -11.04 12.99
C ILE A 101 -7.19 -12.30 12.72
N ARG A 102 -7.20 -13.25 13.66
CA ARG A 102 -7.95 -14.52 13.49
C ARG A 102 -9.46 -14.31 13.47
N HIS A 103 -9.95 -13.43 14.35
CA HIS A 103 -11.37 -13.07 14.37
C HIS A 103 -11.75 -12.33 13.08
N ALA A 104 -10.92 -11.41 12.61
CA ALA A 104 -11.12 -10.73 11.33
C ALA A 104 -11.15 -11.70 10.14
N LEU A 105 -10.28 -12.71 10.11
CA LEU A 105 -10.30 -13.76 9.08
C LEU A 105 -11.61 -14.55 9.09
N ALA A 106 -12.04 -15.00 10.27
CA ALA A 106 -13.31 -15.72 10.42
C ALA A 106 -14.49 -14.87 9.94
N GLU A 107 -14.49 -13.58 10.27
CA GLU A 107 -15.54 -12.65 9.86
C GLU A 107 -15.53 -12.34 8.36
N LEU A 108 -14.36 -12.27 7.73
CA LEU A 108 -14.22 -12.20 6.27
C LEU A 108 -14.83 -13.44 5.61
N HIS A 109 -14.46 -14.64 6.06
CA HIS A 109 -14.99 -15.91 5.54
C HIS A 109 -16.51 -15.99 5.73
N ARG A 110 -17.02 -15.59 6.90
CA ARG A 110 -18.47 -15.53 7.18
C ARG A 110 -19.23 -14.64 6.21
N ARG A 111 -18.60 -13.56 5.71
CA ARG A 111 -19.17 -12.64 4.70
C ARG A 111 -18.90 -13.07 3.25
N GLY A 112 -18.35 -14.26 3.02
CA GLY A 112 -18.10 -14.83 1.69
C GLY A 112 -16.73 -14.52 1.08
N ALA A 113 -15.84 -13.84 1.81
CA ALA A 113 -14.50 -13.51 1.35
C ALA A 113 -13.51 -14.68 1.56
N MET A 114 -13.77 -15.82 0.92
CA MET A 114 -13.14 -17.12 1.22
C MET A 114 -11.68 -17.27 0.75
N HIS A 115 -11.23 -16.48 -0.23
CA HIS A 115 -9.95 -16.70 -0.90
C HIS A 115 -8.78 -15.90 -0.31
N VAL A 116 -8.73 -15.81 1.03
CA VAL A 116 -7.65 -15.16 1.77
C VAL A 116 -7.32 -15.96 3.04
N ASP A 117 -6.08 -15.83 3.50
CA ASP A 117 -5.54 -16.52 4.67
C ASP A 117 -5.12 -15.55 5.79
N GLU A 118 -4.61 -16.11 6.90
CA GLU A 118 -4.14 -15.30 8.03
C GLU A 118 -2.98 -14.37 7.63
N ALA A 119 -2.14 -14.75 6.67
CA ALA A 119 -1.02 -13.94 6.22
C ALA A 119 -1.48 -12.69 5.46
N TRP A 120 -2.47 -12.83 4.58
CA TRP A 120 -3.12 -11.74 3.87
C TRP A 120 -3.76 -10.76 4.87
N VAL A 121 -4.53 -11.29 5.84
CA VAL A 121 -5.16 -10.46 6.87
C VAL A 121 -4.11 -9.76 7.72
N ARG A 122 -3.07 -10.45 8.18
CA ARG A 122 -1.98 -9.87 8.99
C ARG A 122 -1.27 -8.72 8.28
N ASN A 123 -0.96 -8.88 7.00
CA ASN A 123 -0.33 -7.83 6.20
C ASN A 123 -1.21 -6.57 6.16
N HIS A 124 -2.48 -6.72 5.77
CA HIS A 124 -3.37 -5.56 5.63
C HIS A 124 -3.79 -4.98 6.98
N TRP A 125 -3.95 -5.80 8.02
CA TRP A 125 -4.28 -5.37 9.38
C TRP A 125 -3.26 -4.36 9.90
N VAL A 126 -1.97 -4.67 9.75
CA VAL A 126 -0.88 -3.77 10.14
C VAL A 126 -0.99 -2.42 9.45
N LEU A 127 -1.18 -2.41 8.12
CA LEU A 127 -1.24 -1.17 7.34
C LEU A 127 -2.54 -0.38 7.59
N ILE A 128 -3.66 -1.07 7.76
CA ILE A 128 -4.97 -0.46 8.08
C ILE A 128 -4.90 0.21 9.44
N LEU A 129 -4.47 -0.52 10.48
CA LEU A 129 -4.40 0.04 11.83
C LEU A 129 -3.39 1.17 11.91
N TRP A 130 -2.22 1.06 11.28
CA TRP A 130 -1.28 2.17 11.27
C TRP A 130 -1.86 3.44 10.63
N LYS A 131 -2.63 3.29 9.54
CA LYS A 131 -3.36 4.40 8.92
C LYS A 131 -4.45 4.96 9.83
N LEU A 132 -5.25 4.10 10.46
CA LEU A 132 -6.34 4.53 11.37
C LEU A 132 -5.79 5.27 12.59
N ALA A 133 -4.70 4.77 13.17
CA ALA A 133 -3.98 5.44 14.26
C ALA A 133 -3.50 6.84 13.82
N ALA A 134 -3.01 6.97 12.59
CA ALA A 134 -2.60 8.25 12.03
C ALA A 134 -3.80 9.19 11.80
N TYR A 135 -4.98 8.68 11.46
CA TYR A 135 -6.19 9.48 11.34
C TYR A 135 -6.68 9.99 12.68
N VAL A 136 -6.67 9.14 13.72
CA VAL A 136 -6.98 9.57 15.11
C VAL A 136 -6.04 10.71 15.50
N GLN A 137 -4.72 10.50 15.35
CA GLN A 137 -3.74 11.55 15.65
C GLN A 137 -3.99 12.83 14.83
N ALA A 138 -4.24 12.70 13.53
CA ALA A 138 -4.41 13.85 12.65
C ALA A 138 -5.65 14.69 13.03
N GLN A 139 -6.77 14.06 13.42
CA GLN A 139 -7.96 14.80 13.83
C GLN A 139 -7.84 15.35 15.24
N ALA A 140 -7.29 14.57 16.17
CA ALA A 140 -7.07 15.02 17.54
C ALA A 140 -6.05 16.17 17.62
N TYR A 141 -5.08 16.25 16.70
CA TYR A 141 -3.97 17.22 16.77
C TYR A 141 -4.05 18.37 15.76
N ASN A 142 -4.84 18.27 14.69
CA ASN A 142 -4.96 19.34 13.70
C ASN A 142 -6.30 20.07 13.81
N ALA A 143 -6.37 21.28 13.25
CA ALA A 143 -7.56 22.16 13.26
C ALA A 143 -8.05 22.55 14.67
N GLY A 144 -7.13 22.96 15.56
CA GLY A 144 -7.50 23.59 16.82
C GLY A 144 -8.14 22.66 17.86
N TRP A 145 -8.00 21.35 17.69
CA TRP A 145 -8.56 20.32 18.58
C TRP A 145 -10.09 20.33 18.65
N SER A 146 -10.75 20.68 17.54
CA SER A 146 -12.23 20.67 17.48
C SER A 146 -12.85 19.29 17.69
N VAL A 147 -12.05 18.21 17.67
CA VAL A 147 -12.48 16.83 17.89
C VAL A 147 -11.65 16.25 19.04
N SER A 148 -12.31 15.66 20.04
CA SER A 148 -11.64 15.01 21.16
C SER A 148 -10.92 13.72 20.71
N VAL A 149 -10.00 13.22 21.54
CA VAL A 149 -9.31 11.94 21.25
C VAL A 149 -10.33 10.80 21.25
N GLU A 150 -11.30 10.86 22.16
CA GLU A 150 -12.38 9.90 22.32
C GLU A 150 -13.26 9.86 21.08
N GLU A 151 -13.75 11.01 20.61
CA GLU A 151 -14.55 11.13 19.39
C GLU A 151 -13.79 10.62 18.15
N ALA A 152 -12.50 10.93 18.05
CA ALA A 152 -11.65 10.44 16.97
C ALA A 152 -11.46 8.91 17.04
N CYS A 153 -11.33 8.34 18.24
CA CYS A 153 -11.22 6.90 18.44
C CYS A 153 -12.53 6.18 18.11
N GLU A 154 -13.67 6.69 18.58
CA GLU A 154 -14.99 6.14 18.26
C GLU A 154 -15.19 6.05 16.74
N LYS A 155 -14.79 7.10 16.02
CA LYS A 155 -14.89 7.16 14.56
C LYS A 155 -13.94 6.19 13.84
N TRP A 156 -12.65 6.19 14.20
CA TRP A 156 -11.62 5.52 13.39
C TRP A 156 -11.06 4.25 14.01
N TRP A 157 -10.98 4.18 15.34
CA TRP A 157 -10.26 3.15 16.08
C TRP A 157 -11.20 2.08 16.63
N ASN A 158 -11.91 1.40 15.75
CA ASN A 158 -12.80 0.31 16.11
C ASN A 158 -12.70 -0.86 15.11
N PHE A 159 -13.13 -2.05 15.57
CA PHE A 159 -13.04 -3.28 14.78
C PHE A 159 -13.84 -3.21 13.48
N GLU A 160 -15.06 -2.67 13.51
CA GLU A 160 -15.94 -2.57 12.35
C GLU A 160 -15.31 -1.72 11.24
N THR A 161 -14.66 -0.59 11.59
CA THR A 161 -13.92 0.25 10.64
C THR A 161 -12.72 -0.48 10.04
N ALA A 162 -11.99 -1.27 10.83
CA ALA A 162 -10.88 -2.08 10.33
C ALA A 162 -11.37 -3.19 9.39
N LEU A 163 -12.43 -3.91 9.77
CA LEU A 163 -13.05 -4.97 8.99
C LEU A 163 -13.62 -4.46 7.66
N LYS A 164 -14.33 -3.31 7.67
CA LYS A 164 -14.80 -2.65 6.44
C LYS A 164 -13.67 -2.41 5.44
N GLN A 165 -12.49 -2.03 5.92
CA GLN A 165 -11.33 -1.84 5.04
C GLN A 165 -10.72 -3.15 4.55
N LEU A 166 -10.78 -4.23 5.33
CA LEU A 166 -10.39 -5.56 4.84
C LEU A 166 -11.34 -6.03 3.74
N LEU A 167 -12.65 -5.88 3.92
CA LEU A 167 -13.65 -6.21 2.89
C LEU A 167 -13.43 -5.39 1.61
N TYR A 168 -13.19 -4.08 1.74
CA TYR A 168 -12.82 -3.22 0.60
C TYR A 168 -11.57 -3.72 -0.13
N ARG A 169 -10.54 -4.14 0.62
CA ARG A 169 -9.30 -4.66 0.02
C ARG A 169 -9.52 -5.99 -0.69
N TYR A 170 -10.31 -6.89 -0.09
CA TYR A 170 -10.69 -8.15 -0.72
C TYR A 170 -11.44 -7.89 -2.03
N GLU A 171 -12.45 -7.02 -2.01
CA GLU A 171 -13.24 -6.70 -3.21
C GLU A 171 -12.34 -6.19 -4.35
N ARG A 172 -11.41 -5.28 -4.06
CA ARG A 172 -10.52 -4.74 -5.08
C ARG A 172 -9.49 -5.75 -5.56
N GLU A 173 -8.79 -6.40 -4.64
CA GLU A 173 -7.64 -7.20 -4.99
C GLU A 173 -8.02 -8.60 -5.48
N VAL A 174 -8.98 -9.25 -4.81
CA VAL A 174 -9.38 -10.63 -5.08
C VAL A 174 -10.50 -10.67 -6.11
N ASN A 175 -11.62 -9.99 -5.86
CA ASN A 175 -12.78 -10.05 -6.76
C ASN A 175 -12.54 -9.31 -8.07
N LEU A 176 -11.96 -8.11 -8.01
CA LEU A 176 -11.71 -7.28 -9.20
C LEU A 176 -10.29 -7.41 -9.78
N ALA A 177 -9.42 -8.24 -9.19
CA ALA A 177 -8.03 -8.43 -9.61
C ALA A 177 -7.21 -7.12 -9.75
N GLN A 178 -7.57 -6.07 -8.99
CA GLN A 178 -6.91 -4.77 -9.00
C GLN A 178 -5.67 -4.80 -8.09
N ARG A 179 -4.56 -5.28 -8.65
CA ARG A 179 -3.27 -5.38 -7.96
C ARG A 179 -2.66 -4.01 -7.68
N SER A 180 -2.08 -3.87 -6.49
CA SER A 180 -1.36 -2.66 -6.08
C SER A 180 -0.04 -2.49 -6.85
N VAL A 181 0.63 -1.33 -6.70
CA VAL A 181 1.89 -1.05 -7.41
C VAL A 181 2.95 -2.09 -7.10
N LEU A 182 3.18 -2.39 -5.81
CA LEU A 182 4.18 -3.37 -5.40
C LEU A 182 3.79 -4.78 -5.81
N LYS A 183 2.50 -5.14 -5.75
CA LYS A 183 2.03 -6.46 -6.18
C LYS A 183 2.25 -6.68 -7.67
N ARG A 184 1.91 -5.70 -8.51
CA ARG A 184 2.17 -5.74 -9.96
C ARG A 184 3.66 -5.85 -10.28
N VAL A 185 4.53 -5.16 -9.54
CA VAL A 185 5.98 -5.28 -9.75
C VAL A 185 6.48 -6.66 -9.34
N HIS A 186 6.02 -7.18 -8.19
CA HIS A 186 6.42 -8.48 -7.66
C HIS A 186 5.96 -9.64 -8.55
N GLU A 187 4.76 -9.55 -9.12
CA GLU A 187 4.19 -10.54 -10.04
C GLU A 187 4.70 -10.37 -11.49
N HIS A 188 5.68 -9.47 -11.71
CA HIS A 188 6.26 -9.15 -13.02
C HIS A 188 5.28 -8.60 -14.08
N ASP A 189 4.12 -8.08 -13.64
CA ASP A 189 3.13 -7.40 -14.50
C ASP A 189 3.50 -5.94 -14.84
N SER A 190 4.42 -5.35 -14.07
CA SER A 190 4.92 -3.99 -14.25
C SER A 190 6.41 -3.92 -13.99
N SER A 191 7.13 -3.10 -14.76
CA SER A 191 8.55 -2.84 -14.50
C SER A 191 8.75 -2.04 -13.21
N SER A 192 9.68 -2.49 -12.36
CA SER A 192 10.15 -1.74 -11.18
C SER A 192 10.81 -0.41 -11.53
N ALA A 193 11.23 -0.22 -12.79
CA ALA A 193 11.87 1.00 -13.24
C ALA A 193 10.88 2.17 -13.45
N LEU A 194 9.57 1.88 -13.54
CA LEU A 194 8.56 2.91 -13.72
C LEU A 194 8.42 3.82 -12.49
N PRO A 195 8.01 5.09 -12.67
CA PRO A 195 7.77 5.99 -11.56
C PRO A 195 6.72 5.45 -10.58
N MET A 196 7.01 5.52 -9.28
CA MET A 196 6.09 5.11 -8.21
C MET A 196 6.25 5.98 -6.97
N VAL A 197 5.23 6.00 -6.10
CA VAL A 197 5.30 6.67 -4.80
C VAL A 197 5.17 5.63 -3.70
N LEU A 198 6.21 5.49 -2.88
CA LEU A 198 6.22 4.58 -1.73
C LEU A 198 6.40 5.37 -0.42
N LEU A 199 5.79 4.88 0.65
CA LEU A 199 5.93 5.42 2.01
C LEU A 199 7.07 4.69 2.73
N VAL A 200 7.96 5.45 3.36
CA VAL A 200 8.99 4.91 4.27
C VAL A 200 8.30 4.50 5.57
N MET A 201 8.18 3.21 5.80
CA MET A 201 7.57 2.64 6.99
C MET A 201 8.58 2.56 8.14
N ALA A 202 9.80 2.11 7.86
CA ALA A 202 10.89 2.06 8.85
C ALA A 202 12.25 2.16 8.15
N ILE A 203 13.26 2.57 8.90
CA ILE A 203 14.67 2.55 8.50
C ILE A 203 15.34 1.46 9.33
N ARG A 204 15.98 0.50 8.67
CA ARG A 204 16.70 -0.59 9.33
C ARG A 204 18.19 -0.30 9.31
N SER A 205 18.81 -0.37 10.48
CA SER A 205 20.27 -0.36 10.59
C SER A 205 20.84 -1.67 10.02
N PRO A 206 22.08 -1.64 9.48
CA PRO A 206 22.78 -2.86 9.11
C PRO A 206 22.88 -3.79 10.33
N GLN A 207 22.74 -5.10 10.12
CA GLN A 207 22.99 -6.07 11.19
C GLN A 207 24.49 -6.19 11.46
N GLU A 208 24.85 -6.65 12.67
CA GLU A 208 26.24 -6.96 13.02
C GLU A 208 26.80 -8.00 12.03
N GLY A 209 27.89 -7.66 11.35
CA GLY A 209 28.50 -8.47 10.27
C GLY A 209 28.17 -8.01 8.85
N GLU A 210 27.16 -7.16 8.65
CA GLU A 210 26.79 -6.58 7.33
C GLU A 210 27.03 -5.07 7.25
N ALA A 211 27.92 -4.52 8.08
CA ALA A 211 28.20 -3.08 8.15
C ALA A 211 28.59 -2.46 6.79
N SER A 212 29.10 -3.27 5.85
CA SER A 212 29.45 -2.85 4.49
C SER A 212 28.23 -2.58 3.58
N ARG A 213 27.03 -3.07 3.90
CA ARG A 213 25.83 -2.97 3.04
C ARG A 213 24.98 -1.72 3.26
N GLY A 214 25.30 -0.90 4.27
CA GLY A 214 24.54 0.32 4.57
C GLY A 214 23.11 0.04 5.07
N PRO A 215 22.34 1.09 5.43
CA PRO A 215 20.98 0.95 5.92
C PRO A 215 20.00 0.50 4.82
N THR A 216 18.92 -0.18 5.21
CA THR A 216 17.82 -0.55 4.30
C THR A 216 16.52 0.14 4.70
N LEU A 217 15.57 0.24 3.77
CA LEU A 217 14.25 0.84 4.03
C LEU A 217 13.15 -0.20 3.94
N ASP A 218 12.27 -0.22 4.94
CA ASP A 218 10.94 -0.81 4.78
C ASP A 218 10.06 0.20 4.04
N LEU A 219 9.64 -0.14 2.83
CA LEU A 219 8.78 0.68 1.99
C LEU A 219 7.41 0.03 1.80
N THR A 220 6.36 0.84 1.65
CA THR A 220 5.01 0.36 1.36
C THR A 220 4.27 1.25 0.36
N ASP A 221 3.45 0.66 -0.50
CA ASP A 221 2.47 1.36 -1.35
C ASP A 221 1.09 1.52 -0.67
N GLY A 222 1.00 1.14 0.61
CA GLY A 222 -0.24 1.08 1.38
C GLY A 222 -1.04 -0.21 1.22
N TRP A 223 -0.57 -1.17 0.41
CA TRP A 223 -1.14 -2.51 0.27
C TRP A 223 -0.17 -3.60 0.69
N TYR A 224 1.09 -3.48 0.27
CA TYR A 224 2.15 -4.43 0.56
C TYR A 224 3.42 -3.71 1.02
N ARG A 225 4.38 -4.48 1.55
CA ARG A 225 5.65 -3.99 2.07
C ARG A 225 6.80 -4.67 1.35
N ILE A 226 7.89 -3.94 1.14
CA ILE A 226 9.16 -4.46 0.64
C ILE A 226 10.31 -3.91 1.47
N ILE A 227 11.44 -4.60 1.44
CA ILE A 227 12.72 -4.10 1.95
C ILE A 227 13.54 -3.63 0.75
N ALA A 228 13.94 -2.37 0.73
CA ALA A 228 14.74 -1.79 -0.33
C ALA A 228 16.17 -1.54 0.13
N GLN A 229 17.13 -1.99 -0.68
CA GLN A 229 18.53 -1.59 -0.57
C GLN A 229 18.72 -0.18 -1.11
N LEU A 230 19.66 0.55 -0.52
CA LEU A 230 19.95 1.93 -0.89
C LEU A 230 21.30 2.01 -1.58
N ASP A 231 21.37 2.90 -2.56
CA ASP A 231 22.64 3.36 -3.08
C ASP A 231 23.33 4.30 -2.08
N GLU A 232 24.57 4.68 -2.39
CA GLU A 232 25.36 5.55 -1.53
C GLU A 232 24.72 6.95 -1.33
N PRO A 233 24.20 7.64 -2.36
CA PRO A 233 23.48 8.90 -2.17
C PRO A 233 22.28 8.81 -1.22
N LEU A 234 21.42 7.80 -1.36
CA LEU A 234 20.25 7.61 -0.51
C LEU A 234 20.65 7.21 0.91
N SER A 235 21.70 6.39 1.07
CA SER A 235 22.27 6.06 2.38
C SER A 235 22.77 7.31 3.11
N ARG A 236 23.46 8.22 2.41
CA ARG A 236 23.86 9.53 2.99
C ARG A 236 22.66 10.41 3.31
N ALA A 237 21.60 10.36 2.51
CA ALA A 237 20.36 11.11 2.78
C ALA A 237 19.65 10.61 4.05
N VAL A 238 19.65 9.29 4.29
CA VAL A 238 19.21 8.68 5.56
C VAL A 238 20.10 9.14 6.71
N GLY A 239 21.42 9.05 6.58
CA GLY A 239 22.37 9.45 7.63
C GLY A 239 22.26 10.93 8.02
N ARG A 240 21.92 11.81 7.07
CA ARG A 240 21.64 13.24 7.32
C ARG A 240 20.21 13.54 7.80
N GLY A 241 19.40 12.50 8.02
CA GLY A 241 18.00 12.64 8.42
C GLY A 241 17.14 13.39 7.40
N LYS A 242 17.46 13.32 6.11
CA LYS A 242 16.64 13.86 5.01
C LYS A 242 15.54 12.89 4.59
N ILE A 243 15.82 11.60 4.69
CA ILE A 243 14.84 10.50 4.59
C ILE A 243 14.52 10.02 6.01
N ARG A 244 13.24 9.93 6.35
CA ARG A 244 12.70 9.56 7.66
C ARG A 244 11.47 8.68 7.49
N ALA A 245 11.20 7.84 8.48
CA ALA A 245 9.93 7.12 8.58
C ALA A 245 8.73 8.10 8.53
N GLY A 246 7.67 7.70 7.83
CA GLY A 246 6.48 8.50 7.57
C GLY A 246 6.56 9.39 6.31
N GLN A 247 7.69 9.49 5.62
CA GLN A 247 7.81 10.25 4.37
C GLN A 247 7.43 9.42 3.15
N LYS A 248 6.79 10.09 2.18
CA LYS A 248 6.52 9.51 0.86
C LYS A 248 7.66 9.88 -0.08
N LEU A 249 8.23 8.87 -0.74
CA LEU A 249 9.29 9.00 -1.72
C LEU A 249 8.69 8.77 -3.12
N ALA A 250 8.94 9.70 -4.04
CA ALA A 250 8.77 9.45 -5.45
C ALA A 250 10.05 8.79 -5.97
N LEU A 251 9.92 7.60 -6.54
CA LEU A 251 11.01 6.73 -6.97
C LEU A 251 10.87 6.44 -8.45
N GLN A 252 11.99 6.28 -9.15
CA GLN A 252 12.06 5.84 -10.53
C GLN A 252 13.37 5.06 -10.73
N GLY A 253 13.38 4.09 -11.65
CA GLY A 253 14.58 3.31 -11.97
C GLY A 253 14.96 2.28 -10.90
N ALA A 254 14.02 1.84 -10.06
CA ALA A 254 14.27 0.79 -9.08
C ALA A 254 14.51 -0.57 -9.78
N ARG A 255 15.25 -1.46 -9.09
CA ARG A 255 15.60 -2.80 -9.57
C ARG A 255 15.11 -3.84 -8.57
N LEU A 256 14.67 -4.99 -9.10
CA LEU A 256 14.23 -6.16 -8.33
C LEU A 256 15.35 -7.21 -8.31
#